data_AF-A0A0P9DGF5-F1
#
_entry.id   AF-A0A0P9DGF5-F1
#
_cell.length_a   1.000
_cell.length_b   1.000
_cell.length_c   1.000
_cell.angle_alpha   90.00
_cell.angle_beta   90.00
_cell.angle_gamma   90.00
#
_symmetry.space_group_name_H-M   'P 1'
#
loop_
_entity.id
_entity.type
_entity.pdbx_description
1 polymer ?
#
loop_
_entity_poly.entity_id
_entity_poly.type
_entity_poly.pdbx_seq_one_letter_code
_entity_poly.pdbx_strand_id
1 'polypeptide(L)'
;MMPLTTAQRDLLQHLLMLETPISATALGEQLHLTQRQVQYGLRDVKSWLDRRLIMLRHTPGVGVQIVCTADQRQRLLRELDVYVRFQLVLTPEQRQQLLALHLLASNSALTLGQFQNDLGVARATILKDLDAIEPWLASFGLQIARRQHRGCWISGPELAQRQALAALLWG
;
A
#
# COMPACT_ATOMS: atom_id res chain seq x y z
N MET A 1 2.50 -14.73 -11.05
CA MET A 1 2.33 -14.87 -9.58
C MET A 1 1.84 -13.51 -9.09
N MET A 2 0.63 -13.39 -8.53
CA MET A 2 0.24 -12.11 -7.93
C MET A 2 0.75 -12.10 -6.48
N PRO A 3 1.70 -11.20 -6.13
CA PRO A 3 2.09 -11.02 -4.75
C PRO A 3 0.90 -10.46 -3.95
N LEU A 4 0.78 -10.87 -2.69
CA LEU A 4 -0.17 -10.24 -1.77
C LEU A 4 0.24 -8.76 -1.56
N THR A 5 -0.73 -7.86 -1.49
CA THR A 5 -0.51 -6.48 -1.07
C THR A 5 -0.16 -6.43 0.42
N THR A 6 0.30 -5.26 0.91
CA THR A 6 0.60 -5.07 2.34
C THR A 6 -0.60 -5.42 3.22
N ALA A 7 -1.77 -4.83 2.94
CA ALA A 7 -3.00 -5.11 3.70
C ALA A 7 -3.43 -6.59 3.67
N GLN A 8 -3.22 -7.29 2.54
CA GLN A 8 -3.53 -8.71 2.44
C GLN A 8 -2.56 -9.59 3.23
N ARG A 9 -1.27 -9.21 3.31
CA ARG A 9 -0.31 -9.88 4.18
C ARG A 9 -0.61 -9.63 5.64
N ASP A 10 -0.96 -8.40 6.01
CA ASP A 10 -1.34 -8.07 7.39
C ASP A 10 -2.54 -8.91 7.83
N LEU A 11 -3.56 -9.03 6.96
CA LEU A 11 -4.69 -9.94 7.16
C LEU A 11 -4.24 -11.40 7.36
N LEU A 12 -3.39 -11.91 6.48
CA LEU A 12 -2.90 -13.29 6.54
C LEU A 12 -2.05 -13.53 7.80
N GLN A 13 -1.14 -12.62 8.14
CA GLN A 13 -0.29 -12.71 9.32
C GLN A 13 -1.14 -12.70 10.59
N HIS A 14 -2.13 -11.82 10.68
CA HIS A 14 -3.05 -11.78 11.83
C HIS A 14 -3.81 -13.10 11.98
N LEU A 15 -4.35 -13.63 10.88
CA LEU A 15 -5.04 -14.93 10.88
C LEU A 15 -4.14 -16.12 11.24
N LEU A 16 -2.82 -16.05 10.95
CA LEU A 16 -1.87 -17.10 11.33
C LEU A 16 -1.47 -17.05 12.80
N MET A 17 -1.53 -15.87 13.43
CA MET A 17 -1.27 -15.70 14.87
C MET A 17 -2.47 -16.09 15.74
N LEU A 18 -3.68 -16.09 15.16
CA LEU A 18 -4.89 -16.49 15.87
C LEU A 18 -5.08 -18.02 15.83
N GLU A 19 -5.45 -18.58 16.97
CA GLU A 19 -5.84 -19.99 17.09
C GLU A 19 -7.36 -20.20 16.98
N THR A 20 -8.13 -19.11 17.07
CA THR A 20 -9.59 -19.10 17.03
C THR A 20 -10.12 -18.27 15.86
N PRO A 21 -11.35 -18.55 15.37
CA PRO A 21 -11.96 -17.76 14.31
C PRO A 21 -12.21 -16.32 14.74
N ILE A 22 -12.05 -15.39 13.80
CA ILE A 22 -12.28 -13.96 13.99
C ILE A 22 -13.30 -13.43 12.96
N SER A 23 -14.21 -12.57 13.40
CA SER A 23 -15.18 -11.93 12.49
C SER A 23 -14.50 -10.92 11.56
N ALA A 24 -15.06 -10.70 10.37
CA ALA A 24 -14.52 -9.72 9.44
C ALA A 24 -14.58 -8.28 9.97
N THR A 25 -15.49 -7.99 10.92
CA THR A 25 -15.60 -6.69 11.59
C THR A 25 -14.47 -6.50 12.59
N ALA A 26 -14.25 -7.47 13.50
CA ALA A 26 -13.18 -7.41 14.49
C ALA A 26 -11.79 -7.40 13.82
N LEU A 27 -11.61 -8.20 12.78
CA LEU A 27 -10.38 -8.20 11.99
C LEU A 27 -10.16 -6.85 11.27
N GLY A 28 -11.24 -6.18 10.86
CA GLY A 28 -11.18 -4.84 10.28
C GLY A 28 -10.77 -3.79 11.30
N GLU A 29 -11.33 -3.83 12.50
CA GLU A 29 -10.97 -2.91 13.60
C GLU A 29 -9.49 -3.01 13.98
N GLN A 30 -8.97 -4.24 14.13
CA GLN A 30 -7.57 -4.50 14.48
C GLN A 30 -6.58 -4.01 13.43
N LEU A 31 -6.98 -3.99 12.16
CA LEU A 31 -6.14 -3.61 11.02
C LEU A 31 -6.48 -2.23 10.47
N HIS A 32 -7.38 -1.48 11.12
CA HIS A 32 -7.90 -0.20 10.65
C HIS A 32 -8.46 -0.25 9.20
N LEU A 33 -9.09 -1.36 8.84
CA LEU A 33 -9.72 -1.61 7.55
C LEU A 33 -11.24 -1.60 7.67
N THR A 34 -11.91 -1.12 6.62
CA THR A 34 -13.37 -1.31 6.51
C THR A 34 -13.72 -2.78 6.30
N GLN A 35 -14.90 -3.21 6.75
CA GLN A 35 -15.40 -4.57 6.54
C GLN A 35 -15.35 -4.99 5.06
N ARG A 36 -15.64 -4.05 4.15
CA ARG A 36 -15.56 -4.27 2.69
C ARG A 36 -14.12 -4.58 2.26
N GLN A 37 -13.13 -3.82 2.72
CA GLN A 37 -11.71 -4.07 2.42
C GLN A 37 -11.24 -5.42 2.96
N VAL A 38 -11.67 -5.80 4.17
CA VAL A 38 -11.39 -7.12 4.75
C VAL A 38 -11.95 -8.23 3.86
N GLN A 39 -13.22 -8.15 3.45
CA GLN A 39 -13.84 -9.17 2.59
C GLN A 39 -13.14 -9.32 1.23
N TYR A 40 -12.74 -8.21 0.60
CA TYR A 40 -11.96 -8.27 -0.64
C TYR A 40 -10.59 -8.88 -0.41
N GLY A 41 -9.86 -8.42 0.63
CA GLY A 41 -8.56 -8.97 0.97
C GLY A 41 -8.60 -10.46 1.26
N LEU A 42 -9.63 -10.95 1.98
CA LEU A 42 -9.83 -12.37 2.27
C LEU A 42 -10.05 -13.22 1.02
N ARG A 43 -10.62 -12.68 -0.07
CA ARG A 43 -10.78 -13.38 -1.35
C ARG A 43 -9.41 -13.67 -1.99
N ASP A 44 -8.53 -12.69 -1.96
CA ASP A 44 -7.18 -12.81 -2.51
C ASP A 44 -6.30 -13.70 -1.63
N VAL A 45 -6.39 -13.54 -0.31
CA VAL A 45 -5.74 -14.41 0.68
C VAL A 45 -6.19 -15.86 0.50
N LYS A 46 -7.50 -16.11 0.32
CA LYS A 46 -8.01 -17.46 0.03
C LYS A 46 -7.37 -18.04 -1.22
N SER A 47 -7.36 -17.28 -2.32
CA SER A 47 -6.77 -17.71 -3.59
C SER A 47 -5.27 -18.01 -3.48
N TRP A 48 -4.57 -17.29 -2.59
CA TRP A 48 -3.16 -17.51 -2.30
C TRP A 48 -2.91 -18.76 -1.44
N LEU A 49 -3.79 -19.05 -0.49
CA LEU A 49 -3.77 -20.25 0.36
C LEU A 49 -4.17 -21.53 -0.40
N ASP A 50 -5.17 -21.45 -1.28
CA ASP A 50 -5.66 -22.59 -2.07
C ASP A 50 -4.53 -23.22 -2.92
N ARG A 51 -3.62 -22.40 -3.47
CA ARG A 51 -2.44 -22.87 -4.23
C ARG A 51 -1.45 -23.67 -3.38
N ARG A 52 -1.50 -23.49 -2.05
CA ARG A 52 -0.67 -24.19 -1.06
C ARG A 52 -1.42 -25.34 -0.41
N LEU A 53 -2.63 -25.65 -0.89
CA LEU A 53 -3.52 -26.67 -0.33
C LEU A 53 -3.86 -26.39 1.15
N ILE A 54 -3.93 -25.12 1.53
CA ILE A 54 -4.31 -24.68 2.88
C ILE A 54 -5.68 -24.03 2.81
N MET A 55 -6.58 -24.42 3.72
CA MET A 55 -7.97 -23.99 3.70
C MET A 55 -8.17 -22.75 4.58
N LEU A 56 -8.75 -21.70 4.01
CA LEU A 56 -9.39 -20.62 4.77
C LEU A 56 -10.84 -21.00 5.05
N ARG A 57 -11.16 -21.35 6.30
CA ARG A 57 -12.51 -21.74 6.71
C ARG A 57 -13.30 -20.51 7.13
N HIS A 58 -14.48 -20.36 6.55
CA HIS A 58 -15.47 -19.37 6.97
C HIS A 58 -16.63 -20.08 7.68
N THR A 59 -16.87 -19.72 8.94
CA THR A 59 -17.97 -20.24 9.76
C THR A 59 -18.99 -19.12 9.96
N PRO A 60 -20.21 -19.24 9.40
CA PRO A 60 -21.27 -18.24 9.56
C PRO A 60 -21.52 -17.90 11.04
N GLY A 61 -21.60 -16.61 11.38
CA GLY A 61 -21.83 -16.14 12.74
C GLY A 61 -20.61 -16.22 13.68
N VAL A 62 -19.53 -16.89 13.30
CA VAL A 62 -18.32 -17.05 14.13
C VAL A 62 -17.12 -16.30 13.52
N GLY A 63 -16.88 -16.44 12.22
CA GLY A 63 -15.81 -15.72 11.52
C GLY A 63 -14.96 -16.58 10.60
N VAL A 64 -13.73 -16.14 10.36
CA VAL A 64 -12.75 -16.78 9.49
C VAL A 64 -11.55 -17.30 10.27
N GLN A 65 -11.01 -18.44 9.86
CA GLN A 65 -9.78 -19.02 10.41
C GLN A 65 -9.00 -19.78 9.34
N ILE A 66 -7.68 -19.91 9.53
CA ILE A 66 -6.82 -20.73 8.67
C ILE A 66 -6.70 -22.11 9.29
N VAL A 67 -7.06 -23.13 8.53
CA VAL A 67 -6.95 -24.53 8.96
C VAL A 67 -5.62 -25.08 8.43
N CYS A 68 -4.62 -25.14 9.31
CA CYS A 68 -3.28 -25.62 8.98
C CYS A 68 -2.61 -26.31 10.17
N THR A 69 -1.61 -27.15 9.88
CA THR A 69 -0.72 -27.77 10.88
C THR A 69 0.32 -26.75 11.37
N ALA A 70 0.97 -27.03 12.51
CA ALA A 70 2.05 -26.17 13.02
C ALA A 70 3.20 -26.00 12.01
N ASP A 71 3.56 -27.07 11.29
CA ASP A 71 4.60 -27.00 10.24
C ASP A 71 4.15 -26.13 9.05
N GLN A 72 2.90 -26.28 8.60
CA GLN A 72 2.34 -25.41 7.55
C GLN A 72 2.30 -23.95 8.01
N ARG A 73 1.88 -23.67 9.25
CA ARG A 73 1.88 -22.32 9.83
C ARG A 73 3.29 -21.72 9.81
N GLN A 74 4.28 -22.47 10.28
CA GLN A 74 5.68 -22.01 10.30
C GLN A 74 6.25 -21.80 8.89
N ARG A 75 5.84 -22.61 7.90
CA ARG A 75 6.19 -22.39 6.48
C ARG A 75 5.57 -21.11 5.94
N LEU A 76 4.28 -20.89 6.19
CA LEU A 76 3.59 -19.67 5.77
C LEU A 76 4.21 -18.41 6.39
N LEU A 77 4.51 -18.43 7.70
CA LEU A 77 5.16 -17.31 8.38
C LEU A 77 6.56 -17.05 7.81
N ARG A 78 7.36 -18.08 7.52
CA ARG A 78 8.66 -17.92 6.85
C ARG A 78 8.54 -17.33 5.45
N GLU A 79 7.57 -17.79 4.67
CA GLU A 79 7.29 -17.21 3.35
C GLU A 79 6.91 -15.74 3.46
N LEU A 80 6.10 -15.36 4.46
CA LEU A 80 5.75 -13.97 4.72
C LEU A 80 6.95 -13.13 5.20
N ASP A 81 7.77 -13.65 6.11
CA ASP A 81 8.94 -12.96 6.65
C ASP A 81 10.00 -12.65 5.58
N VAL A 82 10.19 -13.56 4.62
CA VAL A 82 11.05 -13.29 3.46
C VAL A 82 10.53 -12.07 2.71
N TYR A 83 9.22 -11.87 2.59
CA TYR A 83 8.67 -10.66 1.96
C TYR A 83 8.69 -9.43 2.88
N VAL A 84 8.46 -9.57 4.19
CA VAL A 84 8.51 -8.46 5.16
C VAL A 84 9.91 -7.84 5.22
N ARG A 85 10.97 -8.65 5.17
CA ARG A 85 12.36 -8.16 5.13
C ARG A 85 12.69 -7.34 3.88
N PHE A 86 11.89 -7.43 2.81
CA PHE A 86 12.03 -6.65 1.59
C PHE A 86 10.90 -5.62 1.38
N GLN A 87 9.96 -5.49 2.32
CA GLN A 87 8.90 -4.49 2.25
C GLN A 87 9.33 -3.21 2.96
N LEU A 88 9.86 -2.26 2.19
CA LEU A 88 9.92 -0.86 2.61
C LEU A 88 8.49 -0.35 2.83
N VAL A 89 7.97 -0.48 4.05
CA VAL A 89 6.74 0.22 4.44
C VAL A 89 7.11 1.68 4.64
N LEU A 90 6.83 2.50 3.62
CA LEU A 90 7.11 3.93 3.64
C LEU A 90 6.18 4.63 4.63
N THR A 91 6.74 5.44 5.52
CA THR A 91 5.95 6.39 6.31
C THR A 91 5.24 7.38 5.37
N PRO A 92 4.17 8.07 5.82
CA PRO A 92 3.55 9.13 5.03
C PRO A 92 4.56 10.15 4.50
N GLU A 93 5.50 10.57 5.34
CA GLU A 93 6.54 11.56 5.01
C GLU A 93 7.50 11.01 3.93
N GLN A 94 7.96 9.77 4.07
CA GLN A 94 8.82 9.12 3.07
C GLN A 94 8.09 8.96 1.73
N ARG A 95 6.81 8.62 1.77
CA ARG A 95 5.97 8.47 0.56
C ARG A 95 5.73 9.81 -0.12
N GLN A 96 5.50 10.87 0.65
CA GLN A 96 5.40 12.25 0.18
C GLN A 96 6.71 12.73 -0.46
N GLN A 97 7.86 12.44 0.16
CA GLN A 97 9.16 12.76 -0.40
C GLN A 97 9.41 12.04 -1.74
N LEU A 98 9.05 10.77 -1.84
CA LEU A 98 9.14 10.01 -3.10
C LEU A 98 8.19 10.53 -4.17
N LEU A 99 6.96 10.91 -3.80
CA LEU A 99 6.01 11.54 -4.73
C LEU A 99 6.55 12.86 -5.28
N ALA A 100 7.08 13.73 -4.41
CA ALA A 100 7.70 14.97 -4.80
C ALA A 100 8.91 14.72 -5.72
N LEU A 101 9.76 13.75 -5.38
CA LEU A 101 10.90 13.35 -6.20
C LEU A 101 10.48 12.90 -7.59
N HIS A 102 9.51 11.99 -7.70
CA HIS A 102 9.01 11.51 -8.99
C HIS A 102 8.43 12.65 -9.84
N LEU A 103 7.67 13.55 -9.23
CA LEU A 103 7.06 14.68 -9.92
C LEU A 103 8.10 15.70 -10.41
N LEU A 104 9.12 16.00 -9.61
CA LEU A 104 10.19 16.95 -9.94
C LEU A 104 11.23 16.38 -10.92
N ALA A 105 11.48 15.07 -10.87
CA ALA A 105 12.45 14.40 -11.74
C ALA A 105 11.87 13.94 -13.08
N SER A 106 10.54 13.95 -13.24
CA SER A 106 9.88 13.50 -14.47
C SER A 106 9.68 14.64 -15.46
N ASN A 107 10.14 14.43 -16.70
CA ASN A 107 9.85 15.32 -17.84
C ASN A 107 8.44 15.11 -18.43
N SER A 108 7.63 14.23 -17.83
CA SER A 108 6.32 13.84 -18.35
C SER A 108 5.29 13.68 -17.24
N ALA A 109 4.01 13.72 -17.62
CA ALA A 109 2.92 13.55 -16.66
C ALA A 109 2.87 12.11 -16.13
N LEU A 110 2.72 11.99 -14.82
CA LEU A 110 2.61 10.73 -14.10
C LEU A 110 1.16 10.46 -13.72
N THR A 111 0.69 9.25 -13.98
CA THR A 111 -0.65 8.82 -13.63
C THR A 111 -0.70 8.35 -12.18
N LEU A 112 -1.87 8.48 -11.56
CA LEU A 112 -2.10 7.91 -10.22
C LEU A 112 -1.87 6.39 -10.19
N GLY A 113 -2.14 5.68 -11.29
CA GLY A 113 -1.87 4.25 -11.39
C GLY A 113 -0.38 3.91 -11.31
N GLN A 114 0.49 4.74 -11.89
CA GLN A 114 1.94 4.58 -11.75
C GLN A 114 2.36 4.75 -10.29
N PHE A 115 1.90 5.79 -9.59
CA PHE A 115 2.19 5.96 -8.17
C PHE A 115 1.68 4.82 -7.30
N GLN A 116 0.49 4.29 -7.58
CA GLN A 116 -0.05 3.14 -6.86
C GLN A 116 0.84 1.89 -7.03
N ASN A 117 1.35 1.68 -8.25
CA ASN A 117 2.24 0.55 -8.54
C ASN A 117 3.62 0.73 -7.90
N ASP A 118 4.19 1.92 -8.01
CA ASP A 118 5.55 2.22 -7.53
C ASP A 118 5.62 2.26 -6.00
N LEU A 119 4.60 2.82 -5.34
CA LEU A 119 4.58 3.02 -3.89
C LEU A 119 3.76 1.97 -3.14
N GLY A 120 3.03 1.10 -3.85
CA GLY A 120 2.25 0.01 -3.26
C GLY A 120 1.06 0.45 -2.40
N VAL A 121 0.53 1.66 -2.59
CA VAL A 121 -0.58 2.21 -1.78
C VAL A 121 -1.84 2.46 -2.62
N ALA A 122 -2.97 2.66 -1.92
CA ALA A 122 -4.25 2.93 -2.56
C ALA A 122 -4.29 4.33 -3.22
N ARG A 123 -5.11 4.47 -4.27
CA ARG A 123 -5.35 5.74 -4.97
C ARG A 123 -5.69 6.90 -4.02
N ALA A 124 -6.55 6.66 -3.03
CA ALA A 124 -6.96 7.66 -2.06
C ALA A 124 -5.79 8.14 -1.20
N THR A 125 -4.84 7.26 -0.88
CA THR A 125 -3.62 7.59 -0.15
C THR A 125 -2.74 8.51 -0.98
N ILE A 126 -2.49 8.16 -2.26
CA ILE A 126 -1.73 9.02 -3.19
C ILE A 126 -2.35 10.42 -3.30
N LEU A 127 -3.68 10.52 -3.42
CA LEU A 127 -4.34 11.82 -3.49
C LEU A 127 -4.09 12.66 -2.23
N LYS A 128 -4.22 12.05 -1.04
CA LYS A 128 -3.91 12.73 0.23
C LYS A 128 -2.46 13.18 0.31
N ASP A 129 -1.52 12.34 -0.14
CA ASP A 129 -0.10 12.69 -0.12
C ASP A 129 0.23 13.79 -1.13
N LEU A 130 -0.40 13.79 -2.31
CA LEU A 130 -0.28 14.87 -3.29
C LEU A 130 -0.76 16.19 -2.71
N ASP A 131 -1.91 16.18 -2.03
CA ASP A 131 -2.45 17.37 -1.38
C ASP A 131 -1.55 17.83 -0.20
N ALA A 132 -0.86 16.90 0.47
CA ALA A 132 0.08 17.21 1.56
C ALA A 132 1.39 17.85 1.08
N ILE A 133 1.88 17.52 -0.12
CA ILE A 133 3.12 18.12 -0.67
C ILE A 133 2.90 19.44 -1.41
N GLU A 134 1.65 19.79 -1.75
CA GLU A 134 1.32 21.02 -2.46
C GLU A 134 1.83 22.29 -1.76
N PRO A 135 1.67 22.48 -0.44
CA PRO A 135 2.19 23.67 0.25
C PRO A 135 3.71 23.82 0.15
N TRP A 136 4.43 22.70 0.22
CA TRP A 136 5.90 22.71 0.10
C TRP A 136 6.33 23.10 -1.32
N LEU A 137 5.70 22.53 -2.35
CA LEU A 137 5.95 22.91 -3.74
C LEU A 137 5.60 24.39 -4.02
N ALA A 138 4.50 24.86 -3.44
CA ALA A 138 4.07 26.25 -3.57
C ALA A 138 5.08 27.25 -2.99
N SER A 139 5.86 26.86 -1.98
CA SER A 139 6.94 27.69 -1.43
C SER A 139 8.07 27.98 -2.44
N PHE A 140 8.22 27.14 -3.47
CA PHE A 140 9.11 27.35 -4.61
C PHE A 140 8.43 28.01 -5.82
N GLY A 141 7.15 28.40 -5.71
CA GLY A 141 6.37 28.90 -6.84
C GLY A 141 5.99 27.81 -7.85
N LEU A 142 5.93 26.56 -7.41
CA LEU A 142 5.53 25.40 -8.22
C LEU A 142 4.10 24.97 -7.89
N GLN A 143 3.42 24.37 -8.86
CA GLN A 143 2.07 23.84 -8.69
C GLN A 143 1.96 22.44 -9.29
N ILE A 144 1.12 21.59 -8.68
CA ILE A 144 0.77 20.29 -9.25
C ILE A 144 -0.36 20.50 -10.27
N ALA A 145 -0.02 20.48 -11.55
CA ALA A 145 -1.01 20.49 -12.61
C ALA A 145 -1.58 19.07 -12.80
N ARG A 146 -2.90 18.95 -12.97
CA ARG A 146 -3.62 17.68 -13.11
C ARG A 146 -4.52 17.73 -14.35
N ARG A 147 -4.53 16.66 -15.17
CA ARG A 147 -5.47 16.53 -16.29
C ARG A 147 -5.99 15.10 -16.41
N GLN A 148 -7.30 14.98 -16.59
CA GLN A 148 -7.96 13.69 -16.78
C GLN A 148 -7.32 12.94 -17.95
N HIS A 149 -7.08 11.64 -17.76
CA HIS A 149 -6.40 10.73 -18.70
C HIS A 149 -4.94 11.06 -19.04
N ARG A 150 -4.38 12.19 -18.58
CA ARG A 150 -2.97 12.57 -18.78
C ARG A 150 -2.12 12.38 -17.53
N GLY A 151 -2.72 12.47 -16.34
CA GLY A 151 -2.01 12.36 -15.06
C GLY A 151 -1.75 13.73 -14.42
N CYS A 152 -0.71 13.81 -13.60
CA CYS A 152 -0.24 15.03 -12.94
C CYS A 152 1.25 15.27 -13.19
N TRP A 153 1.66 16.54 -13.16
CA TRP A 153 3.03 17.00 -13.38
C TRP A 153 3.27 18.32 -12.64
N ILE A 154 4.54 18.70 -12.48
CA ILE A 154 4.90 20.00 -11.92
C ILE A 154 4.81 21.08 -13.00
N SER A 155 4.09 22.16 -12.68
CA SER A 155 4.01 23.36 -13.49
C SER A 155 4.70 24.51 -12.77
N GLY A 156 5.61 25.19 -13.46
CA GLY A 156 6.37 26.32 -12.94
C GLY A 156 7.73 26.46 -13.63
N PRO A 157 8.51 27.50 -13.31
CA PRO A 157 9.81 27.75 -13.91
C PRO A 157 10.77 26.58 -13.71
N GLU A 158 11.53 26.24 -14.75
CA GLU A 158 12.49 25.13 -14.71
C GLU A 158 13.54 25.30 -13.60
N LEU A 159 14.02 26.53 -13.42
CA LEU A 159 14.94 26.88 -12.33
C LEU A 159 14.34 26.60 -10.95
N ALA A 160 13.05 26.89 -10.75
CA ALA A 160 12.35 26.61 -9.49
C ALA A 160 12.20 25.10 -9.25
N GLN A 161 11.94 24.32 -10.31
CA GLN A 161 11.92 22.85 -10.23
C GLN A 161 13.28 22.29 -9.80
N ARG A 162 14.39 22.81 -10.37
CA ARG A 162 15.75 22.43 -9.96
C ARG A 162 16.05 22.80 -8.51
N GLN A 163 15.63 23.99 -8.07
CA GLN A 163 15.80 24.43 -6.68
C GLN A 163 15.02 23.55 -5.70
N ALA A 164 13.76 23.23 -6.02
CA ALA A 164 12.94 22.33 -5.22
C ALA A 164 13.55 20.92 -5.17
N LEU A 165 14.01 20.39 -6.31
CA LEU A 165 14.67 19.08 -6.35
C LEU A 165 15.96 19.07 -5.52
N ALA A 166 16.74 20.14 -5.55
CA ALA A 166 17.93 20.28 -4.73
C ALA A 166 17.58 20.34 -3.23
N ALA A 167 16.59 21.14 -2.86
CA ALA A 167 16.11 21.21 -1.48
C ALA A 167 15.55 19.87 -0.98
N LEU A 168 14.95 19.05 -1.85
CA LEU A 168 14.42 17.74 -1.50
C LEU A 168 15.52 16.70 -1.19
N LEU A 169 16.67 16.82 -1.86
CA LEU A 169 17.78 15.86 -1.78
C LEU A 169 18.83 16.24 -0.72
N TRP A 170 19.02 17.54 -0.48
CA TRP A 170 20.08 18.07 0.39
C TRP A 170 19.56 18.97 1.53
N GLY A 171 18.24 19.19 1.61
CA GLY A 171 17.60 19.97 2.66
C GLY A 171 17.07 19.14 3.82
#